data_AF-A0A7S3I667-F1
#
_entry.id   AF-A0A7S3I667-F1
#
_cell.length_a   1.000
_cell.length_b   1.000
_cell.length_c   1.000
_cell.angle_alpha   90.00
_cell.angle_beta   90.00
_cell.angle_gamma   90.00
#
_symmetry.space_group_name_H-M   'P 1'
#
loop_
_entity.id
_entity.type
_entity.pdbx_description
1 polymer ?
#
loop_
_entity_poly.entity_id
_entity_poly.type
_entity_poly.pdbx_seq_one_letter_code
_entity_poly.pdbx_strand_id
1 'polypeptide(L)'
;ILKLVYLCRSFGLPEVAEYWHQVIAMNDWQKRRFANEMVSSMFNTVSGKRIAVLGFAFKKDTGDTRESPAIDVCRCLLEERAKLAIYDPKVSRDQYYEDLGKEAMEKIEID
;
A
#
# COMPACT_ATOMS: atom_id res chain seq x y z
N ILE A 1 10.51 7.13 11.34
CA ILE A 1 11.42 7.99 10.54
C ILE A 1 10.89 9.41 10.40
N LEU A 2 9.60 9.61 10.10
CA LEU A 2 9.00 10.96 10.02
C LEU A 2 9.28 11.86 11.24
N LYS A 3 9.19 11.30 12.45
CA LYS A 3 9.54 12.01 13.69
C LYS A 3 11.00 12.46 13.75
N LEU A 4 11.92 11.64 13.21
CA LEU A 4 13.34 11.97 13.14
C LEU A 4 13.59 13.11 12.14
N VAL A 5 13.00 13.03 10.95
CA VAL A 5 13.04 14.09 9.94
C VAL A 5 12.51 15.41 10.52
N TYR A 6 11.38 15.36 11.23
CA TYR A 6 10.80 16.52 11.91
C TYR A 6 11.76 17.10 12.96
N LEU A 7 12.35 16.24 13.79
CA LEU A 7 13.29 16.65 14.84
C LEU A 7 14.52 17.35 14.24
N CYS A 8 15.14 16.78 13.20
CA CYS A 8 16.26 17.38 12.50
C CYS A 8 15.91 18.77 11.96
N ARG A 9 14.72 18.95 11.36
CA ARG A 9 14.24 20.26 10.90
C ARG A 9 14.06 21.25 12.05
N SER A 10 13.48 20.82 13.17
CA SER A 10 13.28 21.68 14.35
C SER A 10 14.59 22.17 14.99
N PHE A 11 15.67 21.42 14.83
CA PHE A 11 17.01 21.81 15.29
C PHE A 11 17.83 22.56 14.23
N GLY A 12 17.25 22.91 13.08
CA GLY A 12 17.96 23.63 12.02
C GLY A 12 18.99 22.77 11.27
N LEU A 13 18.77 21.45 11.18
CA LEU A 13 19.63 20.49 10.48
C LEU A 13 18.94 19.96 9.19
N PRO A 14 18.76 20.80 8.14
CA PRO A 14 17.99 20.42 6.97
C PRO A 14 18.64 19.31 6.13
N GLU A 15 19.97 19.26 6.03
CA GLU A 15 20.69 18.24 5.27
C GLU A 15 20.53 16.85 5.90
N VAL A 16 20.56 16.79 7.24
CA VAL A 16 20.33 15.55 7.99
C VAL A 16 18.87 15.11 7.86
N ALA A 17 17.94 16.06 7.90
CA ALA A 17 16.53 15.77 7.69
C ALA A 17 16.29 15.18 6.30
N GLU A 18 16.91 15.75 5.26
CA GLU A 18 16.76 15.28 3.89
C GLU A 18 17.39 13.90 3.71
N TYR A 19 18.57 13.65 4.28
CA TYR A 19 19.18 12.33 4.26
C TYR A 19 18.24 11.23 4.79
N TRP A 20 17.58 11.46 5.93
CA TRP A 20 16.63 10.49 6.49
C TRP A 20 15.30 10.44 5.73
N HIS A 21 14.88 11.55 5.12
CA HIS A 21 13.69 11.59 4.28
C HIS A 21 13.81 10.65 3.08
N GLN A 22 15.01 10.46 2.53
CA GLN A 22 15.26 9.51 1.45
C GLN A 22 14.86 8.07 1.78
N VAL A 23 14.89 7.65 3.06
CA VAL A 23 14.44 6.32 3.46
C VAL A 23 12.94 6.15 3.25
N ILE A 24 12.15 7.19 3.52
CA ILE A 24 10.71 7.21 3.28
C ILE A 24 10.44 7.25 1.77
N ALA A 25 11.13 8.16 1.07
CA ALA A 25 10.98 8.31 -0.37
C ALA A 25 11.28 7.01 -1.13
N MET A 26 12.33 6.28 -0.73
CA MET A 26 12.69 4.99 -1.32
C MET A 26 11.62 3.92 -1.05
N ASN A 27 11.09 3.86 0.17
CA ASN A 27 10.02 2.93 0.51
C ASN A 27 8.74 3.21 -0.31
N ASP A 28 8.35 4.47 -0.44
CA ASP A 28 7.19 4.87 -1.25
C ASP A 28 7.41 4.68 -2.75
N TRP A 29 8.64 4.85 -3.22
CA TRP A 29 9.01 4.54 -4.61
C TRP A 29 8.90 3.04 -4.88
N GLN A 30 9.36 2.18 -3.97
CA GLN A 30 9.31 0.73 -4.16
C GLN A 30 7.88 0.21 -4.29
N LYS A 31 6.95 0.69 -3.45
CA LYS A 31 5.52 0.33 -3.51
C LYS A 31 4.90 0.73 -4.85
N ARG A 32 5.13 1.97 -5.29
CA ARG A 32 4.62 2.49 -6.58
C ARG A 32 5.23 1.77 -7.78
N ARG A 33 6.55 1.55 -7.76
CA ARG A 33 7.25 0.79 -8.80
C ARG A 33 6.63 -0.59 -8.96
N PHE A 34 6.41 -1.31 -7.86
CA PHE A 34 5.83 -2.65 -7.92
C PHE A 34 4.44 -2.65 -8.57
N ALA A 35 3.54 -1.75 -8.15
CA ALA A 35 2.21 -1.64 -8.75
C ALA A 35 2.27 -1.28 -10.26
N ASN A 36 3.15 -0.35 -10.65
CA ASN A 36 3.32 0.05 -12.05
C ASN A 36 3.85 -1.09 -12.92
N GLU A 37 4.80 -1.88 -12.42
CA GLU A 37 5.33 -3.06 -13.11
C GLU A 37 4.24 -4.12 -13.31
N MET A 38 3.37 -4.33 -12.32
CA MET A 38 2.20 -5.19 -12.48
C MET A 38 1.32 -4.72 -13.64
N VAL A 39 0.93 -3.43 -13.66
CA VAL A 39 0.09 -2.86 -14.74
C VAL A 39 0.77 -3.00 -16.10
N SER A 40 2.08 -2.70 -16.17
CA SER A 40 2.83 -2.78 -17.42
C SER A 40 2.91 -4.21 -17.96
N SER A 41 3.15 -5.18 -17.07
CA SER A 41 3.18 -6.61 -17.43
C SER A 41 1.84 -7.15 -17.93
N MET A 42 0.73 -6.47 -17.62
CA MET A 42 -0.63 -6.83 -18.01
C MET A 42 -1.16 -6.01 -19.19
N PHE A 43 -0.28 -5.70 -20.15
CA PHE A 43 -0.59 -4.91 -21.36
C PHE A 43 -0.98 -3.46 -21.06
N ASN A 44 -0.36 -2.85 -20.05
CA ASN A 44 -0.60 -1.47 -19.59
C ASN A 44 -2.06 -1.18 -19.18
N THR A 45 -2.85 -2.21 -18.85
CA THR A 45 -4.19 -2.01 -18.31
C THR A 45 -4.63 -3.17 -17.42
N VAL A 46 -5.20 -2.85 -16.27
CA VAL A 46 -5.79 -3.83 -15.34
C VAL A 46 -7.31 -3.63 -15.16
N SER A 47 -7.89 -2.70 -15.91
CA SER A 47 -9.31 -2.38 -15.83
C SER A 47 -10.18 -3.61 -16.07
N GLY A 48 -11.03 -3.93 -15.10
CA GLY A 48 -11.94 -5.07 -15.13
C GLY A 48 -11.29 -6.45 -14.93
N LYS A 49 -9.94 -6.54 -14.86
CA LYS A 49 -9.26 -7.80 -14.55
C LYS A 49 -9.45 -8.13 -13.07
N ARG A 50 -9.65 -9.41 -12.76
CA ARG A 50 -9.68 -9.92 -11.38
C ARG A 50 -8.26 -10.31 -10.96
N ILE A 51 -7.75 -9.70 -9.90
CA ILE A 51 -6.40 -9.90 -9.38
C ILE A 51 -6.50 -10.43 -7.95
N ALA A 52 -5.85 -11.56 -7.69
CA ALA A 52 -5.74 -12.11 -6.35
C ALA A 52 -4.60 -11.40 -5.57
N VAL A 53 -4.89 -11.00 -4.33
CA VAL A 53 -3.93 -10.40 -3.39
C VAL A 53 -3.82 -11.33 -2.19
N LEU A 54 -2.63 -11.90 -2.00
CA LEU A 54 -2.34 -12.86 -0.94
C LEU A 54 -1.52 -12.18 0.15
N GLY A 55 -2.18 -11.87 1.26
CA GLY A 55 -1.63 -11.11 2.37
C GLY A 55 -2.04 -9.64 2.34
N PHE A 56 -2.37 -9.11 3.51
CA PHE A 56 -2.81 -7.74 3.70
C PHE A 56 -2.21 -7.08 4.94
N ALA A 57 -1.89 -7.87 5.98
CA ALA A 57 -1.13 -7.39 7.12
C ALA A 57 0.28 -6.93 6.70
N PHE A 58 0.91 -6.04 7.48
CA PHE A 58 2.22 -5.49 7.13
C PHE A 58 3.36 -6.54 7.20
N LYS A 59 3.14 -7.63 7.93
CA LYS A 59 4.05 -8.77 8.06
C LYS A 59 3.28 -10.05 8.42
N LYS A 60 3.96 -11.19 8.36
CA LYS A 60 3.40 -12.48 8.78
C LYS A 60 2.99 -12.51 10.26
N ASP A 61 2.06 -13.40 10.57
CA ASP A 61 1.64 -13.76 11.93
C ASP A 61 1.01 -12.62 12.75
N THR A 62 0.45 -11.60 12.09
CA THR A 62 -0.29 -10.49 12.73
C THR A 62 -1.46 -10.07 11.85
N GLY A 63 -2.51 -9.49 12.45
CA GLY A 63 -3.61 -8.83 11.74
C GLY A 63 -3.45 -7.31 11.64
N ASP A 64 -2.29 -6.78 12.07
CA ASP A 64 -2.01 -5.34 12.03
C ASP A 64 -1.74 -4.90 10.58
N THR A 65 -2.53 -3.94 10.12
CA THR A 65 -2.49 -3.41 8.74
C THR A 65 -1.86 -2.03 8.67
N ARG A 66 -1.49 -1.42 9.81
CA ARG A 66 -0.89 -0.09 9.84
C ARG A 66 0.41 -0.06 9.05
N GLU A 67 0.52 0.93 8.16
CA GLU A 67 1.64 1.10 7.23
C GLU A 67 1.88 -0.13 6.31
N SER A 68 0.86 -0.97 6.11
CA SER A 68 0.99 -2.14 5.24
C SER A 68 1.18 -1.71 3.77
N PRO A 69 2.22 -2.22 3.08
CA PRO A 69 2.44 -1.93 1.67
C PRO A 69 1.34 -2.54 0.78
N ALA A 70 0.62 -3.56 1.26
CA ALA A 70 -0.49 -4.16 0.52
C ALA A 70 -1.61 -3.15 0.28
N ILE A 71 -1.86 -2.24 1.24
CA ILE A 71 -2.88 -1.19 1.11
C ILE A 71 -2.52 -0.26 -0.06
N ASP A 72 -1.28 0.21 -0.12
CA ASP A 72 -0.84 1.12 -1.19
C ASP A 72 -0.93 0.46 -2.57
N VAL A 73 -0.50 -0.81 -2.68
CA VAL A 73 -0.59 -1.56 -3.95
C VAL A 73 -2.05 -1.78 -4.35
N CYS A 74 -2.92 -2.17 -3.40
CA CYS A 74 -4.34 -2.35 -3.68
C CYS A 74 -4.99 -1.06 -4.17
N ARG A 75 -4.68 0.09 -3.54
CA ARG A 75 -5.20 1.40 -3.97
C ARG A 75 -4.79 1.73 -5.41
N CYS A 76 -3.52 1.57 -5.76
CA CYS A 76 -3.07 1.80 -7.14
C CYS A 76 -3.82 0.91 -8.15
N LEU A 77 -4.03 -0.38 -7.85
CA LEU A 77 -4.77 -1.27 -8.74
C LEU A 77 -6.26 -0.93 -8.85
N LEU A 78 -6.88 -0.48 -7.74
CA LEU A 78 -8.28 -0.04 -7.72
C LEU A 78 -8.49 1.27 -8.50
N GLU A 79 -7.54 2.20 -8.42
CA GLU A 79 -7.51 3.44 -9.24
C GLU A 79 -7.49 3.10 -10.74
N GLU A 80 -6.74 2.08 -11.12
CA GLU A 80 -6.71 1.50 -12.49
C GLU A 80 -7.92 0.59 -12.82
N ARG A 81 -8.95 0.61 -11.96
CA ARG A 81 -10.22 -0.10 -12.11
C ARG A 81 -10.08 -1.63 -12.13
N ALA A 82 -9.05 -2.19 -11.51
CA ALA A 82 -8.98 -3.62 -11.26
C ALA A 82 -10.10 -4.06 -10.30
N LYS A 83 -10.42 -5.36 -10.35
CA LYS A 83 -11.23 -6.05 -9.34
C LYS A 83 -10.27 -6.87 -8.47
N LEU A 84 -10.33 -6.72 -7.16
CA LEU A 84 -9.41 -7.40 -6.25
C LEU A 84 -10.13 -8.56 -5.54
N ALA A 85 -9.45 -9.69 -5.41
CA ALA A 85 -9.83 -10.77 -4.51
C ALA A 85 -8.73 -10.89 -3.45
N ILE A 86 -9.01 -10.49 -2.21
CA ILE A 86 -8.01 -10.30 -1.16
C ILE A 86 -8.21 -11.34 -0.07
N TYR A 87 -7.13 -11.98 0.35
CA TYR A 87 -7.12 -12.94 1.46
C TYR A 87 -5.93 -12.72 2.37
N ASP A 88 -6.19 -12.67 3.68
CA ASP A 88 -5.19 -12.71 4.75
C ASP A 88 -5.76 -13.48 5.94
N PRO A 89 -5.05 -14.48 6.49
CA PRO A 89 -5.56 -15.34 7.54
C PRO A 89 -5.75 -14.66 8.91
N LYS A 90 -5.24 -13.43 9.09
CA LYS A 90 -5.22 -12.75 10.40
C LYS A 90 -5.93 -11.39 10.38
N VAL A 91 -6.23 -10.83 9.21
CA VAL A 91 -6.92 -9.54 9.08
C VAL A 91 -8.44 -9.75 9.07
N SER A 92 -9.16 -8.98 9.88
CA SER A 92 -10.62 -9.02 9.91
C SER A 92 -11.24 -8.33 8.69
N ARG A 93 -12.43 -8.76 8.26
CA ARG A 93 -13.15 -8.15 7.13
C ARG A 93 -13.36 -6.65 7.29
N ASP A 94 -13.72 -6.20 8.49
CA ASP A 94 -13.95 -4.79 8.79
C ASP A 94 -12.68 -3.94 8.57
N GLN A 95 -11.51 -4.48 8.92
CA GLN A 95 -10.24 -3.78 8.75
C GLN A 95 -9.94 -3.46 7.28
N TYR A 96 -10.24 -4.37 6.35
CA TYR A 96 -10.07 -4.09 4.91
C TYR A 96 -10.92 -2.90 4.46
N TYR A 97 -12.15 -2.79 4.96
CA TYR A 97 -13.07 -1.71 4.61
C TYR A 97 -12.63 -0.36 5.17
N GLU A 98 -12.09 -0.36 6.40
CA GLU A 98 -11.50 0.83 6.99
C GLU A 98 -10.28 1.30 6.19
N ASP A 99 -9.41 0.38 5.77
CA ASP A 99 -8.15 0.72 5.11
C ASP A 99 -8.32 1.08 3.62
N LEU A 100 -9.22 0.42 2.89
CA LEU A 100 -9.43 0.66 1.44
C LEU A 100 -10.61 1.59 1.14
N GLY A 101 -11.45 1.87 2.13
CA GLY A 101 -12.64 2.71 2.00
C GLY A 101 -13.86 1.94 1.49
N LYS A 102 -15.05 2.34 1.96
CA LYS A 102 -16.33 1.69 1.63
C LYS A 102 -16.68 1.73 0.13
N GLU A 103 -16.19 2.71 -0.61
CA GLU A 103 -16.42 2.81 -2.05
C GLU A 103 -15.75 1.69 -2.85
N ALA A 104 -14.69 1.08 -2.30
CA ALA A 104 -14.00 -0.03 -2.94
C ALA A 104 -14.76 -1.37 -2.82
N MET A 105 -15.85 -1.42 -2.03
CA MET A 105 -16.62 -2.65 -1.75
C MET A 105 -17.16 -3.35 -3.00
N GLU A 106 -17.59 -2.60 -4.02
CA GLU A 106 -18.12 -3.20 -5.25
C GLU A 106 -17.04 -3.90 -6.09
N LYS A 107 -15.78 -3.59 -5.81
CA LYS A 107 -14.62 -4.03 -6.60
C LYS A 107 -13.73 -5.00 -5.83
N ILE A 108 -14.04 -5.29 -4.56
CA ILE A 108 -13.24 -6.16 -3.71
C ILE A 108 -14.09 -7.35 -3.24
N GLU A 109 -13.54 -8.54 -3.41
CA GLU A 109 -14.02 -9.78 -2.81
C GLU A 109 -13.04 -10.16 -1.69
N ILE A 110 -13.57 -10.42 -0.49
CA ILE A 110 -12.77 -10.77 0.69
C ILE A 110 -13.19 -12.17 1.13
N ASP A 111 -12.24 -13.09 1.11
CA ASP A 111 -12.43 -14.46 1.61
C ASP A 111 -12.01 -14.56 3.08
#